data_AF-A0A7W2JMP3-F1
#
_entry.id   AF-A0A7W2JMP3-F1
#
_cell.length_a   1.000
_cell.length_b   1.000
_cell.length_c   1.000
_cell.angle_alpha   90.00
_cell.angle_beta   90.00
_cell.angle_gamma   90.00
#
_symmetry.space_group_name_H-M   'P 1'
#
loop_
_entity.id
_entity.type
_entity.pdbx_description
1 polymer ?
#
loop_
_entity_poly.entity_id
_entity_poly.type
_entity_poly.pdbx_seq_one_letter_code
_entity_poly.pdbx_strand_id
1 'polypeptide(L)'
;MANTLEFEVGAGYEVANPPKLAVGDDQHHQLSRFFTVLATDEHGVSVYDGWYGEGFSSLHLPHDVLAQLDVTRLPSRGEAGAADLANAIATSAAAAIERRDQVKEHGAAEQSVHASQRFFVQFFSGQIRGLASKGLINPDLAVQMISLSTGVELTVGE
;
A
#
# COMPACT_ATOMS: atom_id res chain seq x y z
N MET A 1 31.01 8.69 7.75
CA MET A 1 30.71 7.24 7.75
C MET A 1 29.26 7.13 7.35
N ALA A 2 28.99 6.68 6.12
CA ALA A 2 27.62 6.47 5.67
C ALA A 2 27.07 5.28 6.46
N ASN A 3 25.99 5.47 7.21
CA ASN A 3 25.23 4.37 7.78
C ASN A 3 24.57 3.66 6.60
N THR A 4 25.15 2.54 6.14
CA THR A 4 24.50 1.69 5.16
C THR A 4 23.33 1.01 5.86
N LEU A 5 22.13 1.55 5.67
CA LEU A 5 20.90 0.88 6.06
C LEU A 5 20.73 -0.34 5.14
N GLU A 6 20.93 -1.53 5.68
CA GLU A 6 20.65 -2.77 4.96
C GLU A 6 19.13 -3.03 4.98
N PHE A 7 18.53 -2.96 3.79
CA PHE A 7 17.13 -3.27 3.57
C PHE A 7 16.94 -4.75 3.26
N GLU A 8 15.94 -5.38 3.87
CA GLU A 8 15.57 -6.78 3.64
C GLU A 8 14.34 -6.84 2.73
N VAL A 9 14.44 -7.63 1.67
CA VAL A 9 13.33 -7.86 0.73
C VAL A 9 12.14 -8.46 1.47
N GLY A 10 10.96 -7.90 1.25
CA GLY A 10 9.71 -8.28 1.90
C GLY A 10 9.51 -7.65 3.29
N ALA A 11 10.51 -6.99 3.87
CA ALA A 11 10.36 -6.33 5.17
C ALA A 11 9.66 -4.97 5.04
N GLY A 12 8.88 -4.64 6.06
CA GLY A 12 8.22 -3.34 6.22
C GLY A 12 9.09 -2.34 6.96
N TYR A 13 9.02 -1.08 6.56
CA TYR A 13 9.76 0.02 7.15
C TYR A 13 8.84 1.21 7.39
N GLU A 14 9.11 1.93 8.47
CA GLU A 14 8.51 3.23 8.75
C GLU A 14 9.53 4.31 8.48
N VAL A 15 9.14 5.38 7.78
CA VAL A 15 9.94 6.58 7.58
C VAL A 15 9.39 7.72 8.42
N ALA A 16 10.24 8.34 9.24
CA ALA A 16 9.90 9.53 9.98
C ALA A 16 9.89 10.74 9.03
N ASN A 17 8.83 11.55 9.10
CA ASN A 17 8.64 12.76 8.30
C ASN A 17 8.89 12.53 6.78
N PRO A 18 7.99 11.79 6.10
CA PRO A 18 8.23 11.33 4.74
C PRO A 18 8.41 12.52 3.78
N PRO A 19 9.55 12.60 3.08
CA PRO A 19 9.82 13.71 2.16
C PRO A 19 8.97 13.61 0.89
N LYS A 20 8.83 14.74 0.20
CA LYS A 20 8.41 14.73 -1.21
C LYS A 20 9.63 14.38 -2.06
N LEU A 21 9.51 13.33 -2.84
CA LEU A 21 10.53 12.82 -3.75
C LEU A 21 10.19 13.25 -5.18
N ALA A 22 11.20 13.65 -5.95
CA ALA A 22 11.03 13.84 -7.38
C ALA A 22 11.03 12.47 -8.08
N VAL A 23 10.09 12.26 -9.00
CA VAL A 23 9.91 11.04 -9.79
C VAL A 23 9.90 11.43 -11.26
N GLY A 24 10.94 11.02 -11.99
CA GLY A 24 11.17 11.45 -13.36
C GLY A 24 11.38 12.97 -13.47
N ASP A 25 10.93 13.56 -14.58
CA ASP A 25 11.29 14.94 -14.92
C ASP A 25 10.39 16.01 -14.29
N ASP A 26 9.20 15.68 -13.77
CA ASP A 26 8.25 16.72 -13.28
C ASP A 26 7.21 16.25 -12.23
N GLN A 27 7.19 14.99 -11.82
CA GLN A 27 6.21 14.51 -10.84
C GLN A 27 6.82 14.42 -9.45
N HIS A 28 6.10 14.90 -8.44
CA HIS A 28 6.50 14.77 -7.05
C HIS A 28 5.65 13.69 -6.38
N HIS A 29 6.31 12.68 -5.81
CA HIS A 29 5.69 11.61 -5.07
C HIS A 29 6.01 11.76 -3.58
N GLN A 30 5.01 11.75 -2.71
CA GLN A 30 5.26 11.72 -1.28
C GLN A 30 5.38 10.27 -0.83
N LEU A 31 6.57 9.87 -0.37
CA LEU A 31 6.76 8.55 0.21
C LEU A 31 5.75 8.37 1.35
N SER A 32 5.01 7.27 1.41
CA SER A 32 4.13 7.05 2.56
C SER A 32 4.97 6.83 3.81
N ARG A 33 4.38 7.12 4.96
CA ARG A 33 4.99 6.83 6.27
C ARG A 33 5.44 5.38 6.41
N PHE A 34 4.79 4.46 5.72
CA PHE A 34 5.11 3.04 5.75
C PHE A 34 5.33 2.56 4.31
N PHE A 35 6.34 1.75 4.09
CA PHE A 35 6.61 1.12 2.79
C PHE A 35 7.19 -0.28 2.97
N THR A 36 7.12 -1.08 1.91
CA THR A 36 7.70 -2.44 1.89
C THR A 36 8.79 -2.51 0.85
N VAL A 37 9.86 -3.23 1.13
CA VAL A 37 10.93 -3.46 0.15
C VAL A 37 10.53 -4.60 -0.78
N LEU A 38 10.55 -4.36 -2.09
CA LEU A 38 10.25 -5.33 -3.14
C LEU A 38 11.52 -6.02 -3.64
N ALA A 39 12.57 -5.25 -3.87
CA ALA A 39 13.85 -5.74 -4.36
C ALA A 39 14.99 -4.78 -3.96
N THR A 40 16.20 -5.30 -3.86
CA THR A 40 17.42 -4.54 -3.60
C THR A 40 18.47 -4.89 -4.63
N ASP A 41 19.10 -3.89 -5.24
CA ASP A 41 20.17 -4.07 -6.22
C ASP A 41 21.26 -2.99 -6.10
N GLU A 42 22.25 -3.03 -6.99
CA GLU A 42 23.35 -2.06 -7.02
C GLU A 42 22.90 -0.64 -7.43
N HIS A 43 21.71 -0.50 -8.02
CA HIS A 43 21.14 0.76 -8.48
C HIS A 43 20.16 1.38 -7.47
N GLY A 44 19.72 0.65 -6.44
CA GLY A 44 18.90 1.16 -5.37
C GLY A 44 18.00 0.11 -4.71
N VAL A 45 16.87 0.56 -4.19
CA VAL A 45 15.85 -0.27 -3.56
C VAL A 45 14.50 0.01 -4.21
N SER A 46 13.89 -1.03 -4.76
CA SER A 46 12.51 -0.97 -5.23
C SER A 46 11.58 -1.15 -4.03
N VAL A 47 10.69 -0.19 -3.81
CA VAL A 47 9.73 -0.21 -2.70
C VAL A 47 8.29 -0.17 -3.19
N TYR A 48 7.42 -0.84 -2.46
CA TYR A 48 5.99 -0.68 -2.55
C TYR A 48 5.56 0.45 -1.62
N ASP A 49 5.13 1.55 -2.23
CA ASP A 49 4.66 2.72 -1.50
C ASP A 49 3.14 2.91 -1.67
N GLY A 50 2.41 2.55 -0.62
CA GLY A 50 0.95 2.57 -0.59
C GLY A 50 0.39 3.97 -0.40
N TRP A 51 0.32 4.79 -1.44
CA TRP A 51 -0.38 6.08 -1.38
C TRP A 51 -1.91 5.90 -1.25
N TYR A 52 -2.57 6.71 -0.43
CA TYR A 52 -4.03 6.72 -0.25
C TYR A 52 -4.81 7.42 -1.39
N GLY A 53 -4.13 8.17 -2.27
CA GLY A 53 -4.77 9.08 -3.22
C GLY A 53 -5.17 8.48 -4.56
N GLU A 54 -4.23 7.89 -5.32
CA GLU A 54 -4.49 7.69 -6.77
C GLU A 54 -4.05 6.35 -7.37
N GLY A 55 -3.41 5.45 -6.62
CA GLY A 55 -2.98 4.19 -7.23
C GLY A 55 -1.94 3.44 -6.43
N PHE A 56 -1.49 2.34 -7.00
CA PHE A 56 -0.33 1.58 -6.53
C PHE A 56 0.89 2.13 -7.25
N SER A 57 1.91 2.49 -6.48
CA SER A 57 3.15 3.01 -7.03
C SER A 57 4.28 2.19 -6.43
N SER A 58 4.95 1.42 -7.28
CA SER A 58 6.32 0.98 -6.99
C SER A 58 7.24 2.17 -7.24
N LEU A 59 8.17 2.38 -6.34
CA LEU A 59 9.12 3.48 -6.41
C LEU A 59 10.53 2.90 -6.35
N HIS A 60 11.37 3.24 -7.32
CA HIS A 60 12.79 2.98 -7.22
C HIS A 60 13.45 4.10 -6.40
N LEU A 61 14.08 3.73 -5.29
CA LEU A 61 14.79 4.65 -4.40
C LEU A 61 16.31 4.47 -4.56
N PRO A 62 17.00 5.48 -5.11
CA PRO A 62 18.46 5.51 -5.13
C PRO A 62 19.07 5.44 -3.71
N HIS A 63 20.26 4.86 -3.59
CA HIS A 63 20.96 4.71 -2.30
C HIS A 63 21.21 6.04 -1.57
N ASP A 64 21.47 7.11 -2.31
CA ASP A 64 21.67 8.46 -1.75
C ASP A 64 20.38 9.05 -1.16
N VAL A 65 19.22 8.73 -1.74
CA VAL A 65 17.91 9.10 -1.17
C VAL A 65 17.66 8.31 0.11
N LEU A 66 17.88 6.99 0.07
CA LEU A 66 17.68 6.11 1.23
C LEU A 66 18.56 6.51 2.43
N ALA A 67 19.81 6.89 2.18
CA ALA A 67 20.73 7.33 3.22
C ALA A 67 20.28 8.61 3.95
N GLN A 68 19.37 9.39 3.35
CA GLN A 68 18.80 10.60 3.94
C GLN A 68 17.50 10.32 4.70
N LEU A 69 16.88 9.15 4.51
CA LEU A 69 15.63 8.81 5.19
C LEU A 69 15.92 8.37 6.63
N ASP A 70 15.13 8.91 7.56
CA ASP A 70 15.07 8.39 8.93
C ASP A 70 14.10 7.20 8.95
N VAL A 71 14.64 6.00 8.74
CA VAL A 71 13.86 4.76 8.64
C VAL A 71 14.04 3.86 9.86
N THR A 72 12.93 3.28 10.31
CA THR A 72 12.90 2.25 11.33
C THR A 72 12.32 0.98 10.74
N ARG A 73 13.07 -0.13 10.83
CA ARG A 73 12.55 -1.45 10.46
C ARG A 73 11.38 -1.79 11.36
N LEU A 74 10.24 -2.13 10.77
CA LEU A 74 9.11 -2.62 11.52
C LEU A 74 9.41 -4.04 12.02
N PRO A 75 9.07 -4.38 13.27
CA PRO A 75 9.27 -5.73 13.77
C PRO A 75 8.57 -6.70 12.83
N SER A 76 9.24 -7.81 12.50
CA SER A 76 8.66 -8.91 11.73
C SER A 76 7.50 -9.49 12.53
N ARG A 77 6.32 -8.90 12.36
CA ARG A 77 5.07 -9.57 12.65
C ARG A 77 4.97 -10.53 11.49
N GLY A 78 5.34 -11.81 11.73
CA GLY A 78 5.30 -12.84 10.70
C GLY A 78 4.00 -12.76 9.91
N GLU A 79 4.03 -13.19 8.64
CA GLU A 79 2.90 -13.17 7.68
C GLU A 79 1.58 -12.99 8.43
N ALA A 80 0.95 -11.83 8.27
CA ALA A 80 -0.34 -11.50 8.84
C ALA A 80 -1.19 -12.74 8.70
N GLY A 81 -1.34 -13.45 9.82
CA GLY A 81 -2.05 -14.70 9.84
C GLY A 81 -3.43 -14.38 9.30
N ALA A 82 -4.04 -15.30 8.57
CA ALA A 82 -5.32 -15.12 7.88
C ALA A 82 -6.36 -14.24 8.61
N ALA A 83 -6.33 -14.15 9.95
CA ALA A 83 -6.98 -13.15 10.79
C ALA A 83 -6.84 -11.67 10.36
N ASP A 84 -5.66 -11.14 10.04
CA ASP A 84 -5.51 -9.72 9.66
C ASP A 84 -6.14 -9.42 8.30
N LEU A 85 -5.97 -10.33 7.33
CA LEU A 85 -6.69 -10.27 6.05
C LEU A 85 -8.20 -10.42 6.25
N ALA A 86 -8.64 -11.39 7.05
CA ALA A 86 -10.05 -11.60 7.34
C ALA A 86 -10.66 -10.36 8.01
N ASN A 87 -9.93 -9.71 8.91
CA ASN A 87 -10.35 -8.48 9.55
C ASN A 87 -10.43 -7.30 8.56
N ALA A 88 -9.45 -7.17 7.65
CA ALA A 88 -9.50 -6.19 6.58
C ALA A 88 -10.71 -6.38 5.66
N ILE A 89 -11.02 -7.63 5.29
CA ILE A 89 -12.22 -7.97 4.50
C ILE A 89 -13.49 -7.62 5.27
N ALA A 90 -13.59 -8.07 6.54
CA ALA A 90 -14.77 -7.87 7.36
C ALA A 90 -15.05 -6.37 7.60
N THR A 91 -14.02 -5.59 7.91
CA THR A 91 -14.12 -4.15 8.12
C THR A 91 -14.54 -3.44 6.84
N SER A 92 -13.97 -3.83 5.70
CA SER A 92 -14.31 -3.26 4.40
C SER A 92 -15.75 -3.57 4.00
N ALA A 93 -16.22 -4.80 4.26
CA ALA A 93 -17.59 -5.21 4.02
C ALA A 93 -18.58 -4.43 4.91
N ALA A 94 -18.27 -4.30 6.21
CA ALA A 94 -19.11 -3.55 7.14
C ALA A 94 -19.23 -2.07 6.73
N ALA A 95 -18.12 -1.41 6.40
CA ALA A 95 -18.12 -0.02 5.96
C ALA A 95 -18.82 0.17 4.61
N ALA A 96 -18.71 -0.80 3.69
CA ALA A 96 -19.43 -0.78 2.44
C ALA A 96 -20.95 -0.94 2.62
N ILE A 97 -21.39 -1.75 3.59
CA ILE A 97 -22.82 -1.89 3.95
C ILE A 97 -23.33 -0.59 4.55
N GLU A 98 -22.61 0.01 5.49
CA GLU A 98 -22.98 1.31 6.06
C GLU A 98 -23.11 2.38 4.97
N ARG A 99 -22.16 2.41 4.02
CA ARG A 99 -22.22 3.33 2.88
C ARG A 99 -23.42 3.06 1.97
N ARG A 100 -23.79 1.78 1.78
CA ARG A 100 -24.99 1.39 1.03
C ARG A 100 -26.24 1.97 1.68
N ASP A 101 -26.37 1.81 2.99
CA ASP A 101 -27.54 2.26 3.72
C ASP A 101 -27.67 3.79 3.67
N GLN A 102 -26.57 4.52 3.85
CA GLN A 102 -26.53 5.98 3.68
C GLN A 102 -26.96 6.45 2.28
N VAL A 103 -26.50 5.77 1.22
CA VAL A 103 -26.86 6.15 -0.16
C VAL A 103 -28.30 5.73 -0.49
N LYS A 104 -28.78 4.61 0.09
CA LYS A 104 -30.16 4.12 -0.08
C LYS A 104 -31.19 5.06 0.54
N GLU A 105 -30.84 5.75 1.63
CA GLU A 105 -31.69 6.79 2.23
C GLU A 105 -31.93 7.99 1.31
N HIS A 106 -31.09 8.19 0.28
CA HIS A 106 -31.09 9.39 -0.57
C HIS A 106 -31.07 9.12 -2.09
N GLY A 107 -31.15 7.86 -2.53
CA GLY A 107 -30.96 7.50 -3.94
C GLY A 107 -31.66 6.21 -4.37
N ALA A 108 -31.51 5.86 -5.65
CA ALA A 108 -32.09 4.63 -6.21
C ALA A 108 -31.35 3.37 -5.70
N ALA A 109 -32.07 2.24 -5.58
CA ALA A 109 -31.51 1.00 -5.04
C ALA A 109 -30.23 0.53 -5.76
N GLU A 110 -30.17 0.63 -7.08
CA GLU A 110 -28.99 0.26 -7.87
C GLU A 110 -27.78 1.18 -7.60
N GLN A 111 -28.02 2.49 -7.42
CA GLN A 111 -26.95 3.45 -7.11
C GLN A 111 -26.30 3.16 -5.75
N SER A 112 -27.10 2.76 -4.75
CA SER A 112 -26.56 2.35 -3.45
C SER A 112 -25.68 1.10 -3.52
N VAL A 113 -26.05 0.12 -4.37
CA VAL A 113 -25.26 -1.11 -4.57
C VAL A 113 -23.94 -0.78 -5.25
N HIS A 114 -23.97 0.01 -6.33
CA HIS A 114 -22.75 0.43 -7.01
C HIS A 114 -21.84 1.28 -6.12
N ALA A 115 -22.40 2.20 -5.32
CA ALA A 115 -21.63 3.01 -4.37
C ALA A 115 -20.97 2.14 -3.29
N SER A 116 -21.70 1.15 -2.78
CA SER A 116 -21.21 0.17 -1.80
C SER A 116 -20.06 -0.67 -2.35
N GLN A 117 -20.21 -1.23 -3.55
CA GLN A 117 -19.16 -2.01 -4.22
C GLN A 117 -17.91 -1.19 -4.46
N ARG A 118 -18.06 0.03 -5.00
CA ARG A 118 -16.93 0.93 -5.24
C ARG A 118 -16.22 1.30 -3.94
N PHE A 119 -16.98 1.55 -2.88
CA PHE A 119 -16.43 1.83 -1.55
C PHE A 119 -15.68 0.62 -0.98
N PHE A 120 -16.26 -0.58 -1.05
CA PHE A 120 -15.61 -1.82 -0.61
C PHE A 120 -14.24 -1.97 -1.26
N VAL A 121 -14.20 -1.84 -2.59
CA VAL A 121 -12.99 -1.98 -3.39
C VAL A 121 -11.92 -0.96 -3.01
N GLN A 122 -12.30 0.31 -2.88
CA GLN A 122 -11.39 1.39 -2.51
C GLN A 122 -10.85 1.22 -1.08
N PHE A 123 -11.74 0.90 -0.14
CA PHE A 123 -11.39 0.78 1.27
C PHE A 123 -10.55 -0.48 1.53
N PHE A 124 -10.94 -1.62 0.96
CA PHE A 124 -10.19 -2.87 1.06
C PHE A 124 -8.79 -2.73 0.46
N SER A 125 -8.68 -2.09 -0.71
CA SER A 125 -7.38 -1.79 -1.32
C SER A 125 -6.49 -0.95 -0.39
N GLY A 126 -7.06 0.04 0.29
CA GLY A 126 -6.34 0.83 1.30
C GLY A 126 -5.89 0.01 2.51
N GLN A 127 -6.72 -0.92 2.99
CA GLN A 127 -6.35 -1.84 4.08
C GLN A 127 -5.20 -2.77 3.66
N ILE A 128 -5.28 -3.36 2.47
CA ILE A 128 -4.23 -4.25 1.92
C ILE A 128 -2.91 -3.46 1.72
N ARG A 129 -2.97 -2.22 1.20
CA ARG A 129 -1.80 -1.31 1.15
C ARG A 129 -1.17 -1.13 2.53
N GLY A 130 -2.00 -0.81 3.53
CA GLY A 130 -1.55 -0.56 4.89
C GLY A 130 -1.02 -1.81 5.61
N LEU A 131 -1.46 -3.01 5.24
CA LEU A 131 -0.91 -4.27 5.74
C LEU A 131 0.44 -4.55 5.09
N ALA A 132 0.53 -4.40 3.76
CA ALA A 132 1.77 -4.62 3.01
C ALA A 132 2.85 -3.67 3.51
N SER A 133 2.55 -2.37 3.61
CA SER A 133 3.47 -1.33 4.07
C SER A 133 4.01 -1.57 5.48
N LYS A 134 3.27 -2.31 6.31
CA LYS A 134 3.69 -2.71 7.65
C LYS A 134 4.55 -3.97 7.68
N GLY A 135 4.85 -4.55 6.52
CA GLY A 135 5.51 -5.85 6.37
C GLY A 135 4.64 -7.01 6.84
N LEU A 136 3.32 -6.81 6.95
CA LEU A 136 2.42 -7.84 7.48
C LEU A 136 2.07 -8.84 6.39
N ILE A 137 1.78 -8.41 5.17
CA ILE A 137 1.46 -9.33 4.08
C ILE A 137 2.54 -9.27 3.01
N ASN A 138 2.75 -10.40 2.31
CA ASN A 138 3.64 -10.45 1.17
C ASN A 138 3.21 -9.39 0.13
N PRO A 139 4.14 -8.57 -0.39
CA PRO A 139 3.84 -7.56 -1.41
C PRO A 139 3.17 -8.13 -2.68
N ASP A 140 3.57 -9.31 -3.14
CA ASP A 140 2.98 -9.97 -4.31
C ASP A 140 1.52 -10.36 -4.03
N LEU A 141 1.25 -10.87 -2.82
CA LEU A 141 -0.11 -11.15 -2.38
C LEU A 141 -0.94 -9.86 -2.29
N ALA A 142 -0.35 -8.78 -1.79
CA ALA A 142 -1.01 -7.48 -1.75
C ALA A 142 -1.41 -7.05 -3.16
N VAL A 143 -0.46 -7.02 -4.11
CA VAL A 143 -0.66 -6.68 -5.52
C VAL A 143 -1.77 -7.54 -6.15
N GLN A 144 -1.76 -8.85 -5.93
CA GLN A 144 -2.81 -9.76 -6.43
C GLN A 144 -4.20 -9.44 -5.85
N MET A 145 -4.30 -9.29 -4.52
CA MET A 145 -5.58 -9.03 -3.84
C MET A 145 -6.17 -7.66 -4.22
N ILE A 146 -5.28 -6.70 -4.44
CA ILE A 146 -5.59 -5.39 -4.99
C ILE A 146 -6.10 -5.48 -6.42
N SER A 147 -5.42 -6.24 -7.28
CA SER A 147 -5.81 -6.41 -8.68
C SER A 147 -7.18 -7.08 -8.76
N LEU A 148 -7.41 -8.11 -7.93
CA LEU A 148 -8.69 -8.80 -7.83
C LEU A 148 -9.81 -7.90 -7.31
N SER A 149 -9.52 -7.03 -6.33
CA SER A 149 -10.54 -6.14 -5.78
C SER A 149 -10.84 -4.95 -6.69
N THR A 150 -9.84 -4.37 -7.34
CA THR A 150 -10.00 -3.16 -8.16
C THR A 150 -10.27 -3.43 -9.64
N GLY A 151 -9.94 -4.63 -10.12
CA GLY A 151 -9.92 -4.96 -11.55
C GLY A 151 -8.75 -4.32 -12.31
N VAL A 152 -7.78 -3.72 -11.61
CA VAL A 152 -6.59 -3.10 -12.20
C VAL A 152 -5.44 -4.09 -12.15
N GLU A 153 -5.06 -4.64 -13.30
CA GLU A 153 -3.85 -5.46 -13.41
C GLU A 153 -2.60 -4.60 -13.21
N LEU A 154 -1.70 -5.08 -12.35
CA LEU A 154 -0.42 -4.45 -12.06
C LEU A 154 0.68 -5.31 -12.67
N THR A 155 1.28 -4.85 -13.77
CA THR A 155 2.53 -5.44 -14.26
C THR A 155 3.65 -5.04 -13.31
N VAL A 156 4.19 -6.02 -12.59
CA VAL A 156 5.46 -5.89 -11.88
C VAL A 156 6.53 -5.71 -12.96
N GLY A 157 7.18 -4.54 -13.00
CA GLY A 157 8.16 -4.21 -14.03
C GLY A 157 9.30 -5.22 -14.07
N GLU A 158 9.66 -5.64 -15.30
CA GLU A 158 10.86 -6.42 -15.63
C GLU A 158 12.16 -5.65 -15.37
#